data_AF-A0A1A9VGD0-F1
#
_entry.id   AF-A0A1A9VGD0-F1
#
_cell.length_a   1.000
_cell.length_b   1.000
_cell.length_c   1.000
_cell.angle_alpha   90.00
_cell.angle_beta   90.00
_cell.angle_gamma   90.00
#
_symmetry.space_group_name_H-M   'P 1'
#
loop_
_entity.id
_entity.type
_entity.pdbx_description
1 polymer ?
#
loop_
_entity_poly.entity_id
_entity_poly.type
_entity_poly.pdbx_seq_one_letter_code
_entity_poly.pdbx_strand_id
1 'polypeptide(L)'
;MCDCAHVKRQNQISAFVQKLKWADGSGSDLIAILNAYKEWSSLIETNEGRNEQDEQSWAGRNFVNLRSIREMHLLVINMKERLAAFGIKKNPTYRIISSSLDWEKAVTLKIIISGALYPNYFTRSRITRPEKERSIYHTLCGHDPCDTVMFSNFEVRHISELYTGRIKELFKDVDIEPEKIGVHFQSGSEKVFIVFEDRIIGGNDNDDQIKVPGLVDVNVYKALRLRSLSICHQINVMNSKEGEYAEKYGLGTMCDGMFKPSDRHIQNVELVVLPSVFQKNITGYITHIQLKKARTSRLT
;
A
#
# COMPACT_ATOMS: atom_id res chain seq x y z
N MET A 1 -3.19 3.32 24.97
CA MET A 1 -4.30 3.82 24.13
C MET A 1 -3.93 3.90 22.65
N CYS A 2 -2.66 4.04 22.27
CA CYS A 2 -2.21 4.12 20.86
C CYS A 2 -2.23 2.77 20.09
N ASP A 3 -2.03 1.63 20.77
CA ASP A 3 -1.85 0.34 20.07
C ASP A 3 -3.13 -0.20 19.41
N CYS A 4 -4.31 0.00 20.02
CA CYS A 4 -5.58 -0.48 19.45
C CYS A 4 -5.95 0.28 18.16
N ALA A 5 -5.67 1.57 18.10
CA ALA A 5 -5.87 2.37 16.88
C ALA A 5 -4.90 1.95 15.78
N HIS A 6 -3.65 1.61 16.13
CA HIS A 6 -2.67 1.08 15.18
C HIS A 6 -3.12 -0.25 14.57
N VAL A 7 -3.51 -1.22 15.40
CA VAL A 7 -3.97 -2.54 14.93
C VAL A 7 -5.23 -2.43 14.06
N LYS A 8 -6.19 -1.58 14.46
CA LYS A 8 -7.41 -1.36 13.66
C LYS A 8 -7.09 -0.81 12.26
N ARG A 9 -6.11 0.10 12.16
CA ARG A 9 -5.65 0.65 10.87
C ARG A 9 -4.98 -0.41 10.01
N GLN A 10 -4.08 -1.20 10.59
CA GLN A 10 -3.42 -2.30 9.90
C GLN A 10 -4.46 -3.25 9.29
N ASN A 11 -5.47 -3.64 10.07
CA ASN A 11 -6.54 -4.51 9.60
C ASN A 11 -7.35 -3.88 8.46
N GLN A 12 -7.56 -2.57 8.45
CA GLN A 12 -8.27 -1.88 7.35
C GLN A 12 -7.47 -1.86 6.05
N ILE A 13 -6.15 -1.78 6.14
CA ILE A 13 -5.24 -1.85 5.00
C ILE A 13 -5.20 -3.28 4.47
N SER A 14 -4.96 -4.27 5.33
CA SER A 14 -4.94 -5.68 4.95
C SER A 14 -6.27 -6.12 4.33
N ALA A 15 -7.41 -5.68 4.86
CA ALA A 15 -8.72 -5.92 4.26
C ALA A 15 -8.86 -5.30 2.86
N PHE A 16 -8.28 -4.11 2.65
CA PHE A 16 -8.27 -3.47 1.33
C PHE A 16 -7.39 -4.22 0.33
N VAL A 17 -6.21 -4.67 0.77
CA VAL A 17 -5.30 -5.50 -0.04
C VAL A 17 -5.97 -6.83 -0.42
N GLN A 18 -6.67 -7.48 0.53
CA GLN A 18 -7.43 -8.69 0.26
C GLN A 18 -8.55 -8.46 -0.76
N LYS A 19 -9.26 -7.33 -0.66
CA LYS A 19 -10.26 -6.93 -1.67
C LYS A 19 -9.65 -6.78 -3.06
N LEU A 20 -8.46 -6.18 -3.17
CA LEU A 20 -7.73 -6.08 -4.45
C LEU A 20 -7.35 -7.46 -4.99
N LYS A 21 -6.89 -8.38 -4.14
CA LYS A 21 -6.59 -9.77 -4.53
C LYS A 21 -7.81 -10.45 -5.16
N TRP A 22 -8.99 -10.37 -4.53
CA TRP A 22 -10.20 -10.95 -5.12
C TRP A 22 -10.70 -10.23 -6.37
N ALA A 23 -10.44 -8.93 -6.50
CA ALA A 23 -10.79 -8.20 -7.70
C ALA A 23 -10.00 -8.68 -8.92
N ASP A 24 -8.82 -9.27 -8.72
CA ASP A 24 -7.97 -9.90 -9.74
C ASP A 24 -7.83 -9.06 -11.02
N GLY A 25 -7.46 -7.78 -10.85
CA GLY A 25 -7.29 -6.84 -11.97
C GLY A 25 -8.58 -6.45 -12.71
N SER A 26 -9.74 -7.02 -12.36
CA SER A 26 -11.00 -6.77 -13.07
C SER A 26 -11.55 -5.37 -12.86
N GLY A 27 -11.21 -4.74 -11.73
CA GLY A 27 -11.68 -3.41 -11.31
C GLY A 27 -13.14 -3.38 -10.91
N SER A 28 -13.73 -4.54 -10.60
CA SER A 28 -15.14 -4.68 -10.25
C SER A 28 -15.30 -5.26 -8.85
N ASP A 29 -15.96 -4.49 -7.98
CA ASP A 29 -16.32 -4.92 -6.63
C ASP A 29 -17.23 -6.16 -6.63
N LEU A 30 -18.12 -6.27 -7.62
CA LEU A 30 -19.02 -7.41 -7.76
C LEU A 30 -18.27 -8.68 -8.16
N ILE A 31 -17.20 -8.55 -8.96
CA ILE A 31 -16.33 -9.69 -9.30
C ILE A 31 -15.51 -10.10 -8.07
N ALA A 32 -15.02 -9.14 -7.29
CA ALA A 32 -14.33 -9.42 -6.03
C ALA A 32 -15.23 -10.20 -5.04
N ILE A 33 -16.48 -9.76 -4.87
CA ILE A 33 -17.47 -10.47 -4.02
C ILE A 33 -17.73 -11.89 -4.57
N LEU A 34 -17.89 -12.04 -5.88
CA LEU A 34 -18.11 -13.34 -6.51
C LEU A 34 -16.94 -14.30 -6.28
N ASN A 35 -15.70 -13.81 -6.40
CA ASN A 35 -14.50 -14.62 -6.18
C ASN A 35 -14.36 -15.03 -4.71
N ALA A 36 -14.57 -14.10 -3.78
CA ALA A 36 -14.60 -14.41 -2.35
C ALA A 36 -15.67 -15.47 -2.01
N TYR A 37 -16.86 -15.35 -2.60
CA TYR A 37 -17.93 -16.34 -2.42
C TYR A 37 -17.59 -17.70 -2.99
N LYS A 38 -16.98 -17.76 -4.19
CA LYS A 38 -16.57 -19.04 -4.81
C LYS A 38 -15.52 -19.75 -3.96
N GLU A 39 -14.53 -19.01 -3.47
CA GLU A 39 -13.49 -19.54 -2.58
C GLU A 39 -14.10 -20.12 -1.30
N TRP A 40 -14.95 -19.35 -0.61
CA TRP A 40 -15.67 -19.82 0.58
C TRP A 40 -16.59 -21.01 0.29
N SER A 41 -17.36 -20.98 -0.80
CA SER A 41 -18.28 -22.06 -1.17
C SER A 41 -17.51 -23.35 -1.46
N SER A 42 -16.33 -23.25 -2.11
CA SER A 42 -15.46 -24.40 -2.34
C SER A 42 -14.93 -24.99 -1.04
N LEU A 43 -14.59 -24.15 -0.05
CA LEU A 43 -14.14 -24.60 1.26
C LEU A 43 -15.23 -25.34 2.05
N ILE A 44 -16.49 -24.92 1.93
CA ILE A 44 -17.63 -25.61 2.55
C ILE A 44 -17.94 -26.93 1.83
N GLU A 45 -17.75 -26.99 0.51
CA GLU A 45 -17.96 -28.19 -0.30
C GLU A 45 -16.84 -29.23 -0.07
N THR A 46 -15.60 -28.80 0.14
CA THR A 46 -14.52 -29.67 0.62
C THR A 46 -14.71 -29.94 2.11
N ASN A 47 -14.28 -31.11 2.60
CA ASN A 47 -14.53 -31.54 3.98
C ASN A 47 -13.82 -30.67 5.05
N GLU A 48 -13.09 -29.62 4.64
CA GLU A 48 -12.34 -28.65 5.44
C GLU A 48 -13.22 -27.53 6.01
N GLY A 49 -14.41 -27.26 5.44
CA GLY A 49 -15.33 -26.22 5.91
C GLY A 49 -16.50 -26.73 6.77
N ARG A 50 -16.52 -28.01 7.14
CA ARG A 50 -17.59 -28.57 8.01
C ARG A 50 -17.43 -28.22 9.49
N ASN A 51 -16.27 -27.70 9.87
CA ASN A 51 -15.99 -27.23 11.22
C ASN A 51 -16.14 -25.71 11.27
N GLU A 52 -16.98 -25.23 12.19
CA GLU A 52 -17.23 -23.79 12.37
C GLU A 52 -15.95 -23.00 12.69
N GLN A 53 -14.96 -23.65 13.31
CA GLN A 53 -13.66 -23.03 13.61
C GLN A 53 -12.85 -22.72 12.35
N ASP A 54 -12.89 -23.60 11.34
CA ASP A 54 -12.15 -23.43 10.10
C ASP A 54 -12.76 -22.31 9.25
N GLU A 55 -14.09 -22.24 9.23
CA GLU A 55 -14.85 -21.17 8.57
C GLU A 55 -14.59 -19.80 9.24
N GLN A 56 -14.61 -19.75 10.57
CA GLN A 56 -14.30 -18.54 11.33
C GLN A 56 -12.84 -18.10 11.12
N SER A 57 -11.91 -19.06 11.05
CA SER A 57 -10.49 -18.79 10.79
C SER A 57 -10.26 -18.30 9.36
N TRP A 58 -10.98 -18.83 8.38
CA TRP A 58 -10.95 -18.32 7.00
C TRP A 58 -11.49 -16.90 6.94
N ALA A 59 -12.65 -16.64 7.56
CA ALA A 59 -13.27 -15.31 7.57
C ALA A 59 -12.38 -14.26 8.26
N GLY A 60 -11.73 -14.63 9.36
CA GLY A 60 -10.78 -13.77 10.06
C GLY A 60 -9.55 -13.42 9.22
N ARG A 61 -8.95 -14.40 8.54
CA ARG A 61 -7.80 -14.19 7.64
C ARG A 61 -8.14 -13.31 6.43
N ASN A 62 -9.36 -13.45 5.93
CA ASN A 62 -9.82 -12.81 4.70
C ASN A 62 -10.62 -11.51 4.95
N PHE A 63 -10.78 -11.08 6.20
CA PHE A 63 -11.54 -9.88 6.57
C PHE A 63 -13.00 -9.90 6.06
N VAL A 64 -13.62 -11.08 6.04
CA VAL A 64 -15.01 -11.28 5.58
C VAL A 64 -15.95 -11.38 6.76
N ASN A 65 -17.13 -10.76 6.63
CA ASN A 65 -18.20 -10.98 7.59
C ASN A 65 -18.86 -12.33 7.32
N LEU A 66 -18.60 -13.28 8.21
CA LEU A 66 -19.09 -14.66 8.12
C LEU A 66 -20.63 -14.75 8.02
N ARG A 67 -21.35 -13.89 8.73
CA ARG A 67 -22.81 -13.87 8.68
C ARG A 67 -23.29 -13.48 7.28
N SER A 68 -22.69 -12.44 6.70
CA SER A 68 -23.09 -11.95 5.38
C SER A 68 -22.84 -12.96 4.27
N ILE A 69 -21.74 -13.72 4.33
CA ILE A 69 -21.45 -14.73 3.30
C ILE A 69 -22.39 -15.94 3.42
N ARG A 70 -22.74 -16.36 4.64
CA ARG A 70 -23.76 -17.39 4.90
C ARG A 70 -25.15 -16.97 4.42
N GLU A 71 -25.57 -15.74 4.72
CA GLU A 71 -26.84 -15.18 4.23
C GLU A 71 -26.87 -15.11 2.69
N MET A 72 -25.76 -14.70 2.06
CA MET A 72 -25.61 -14.71 0.60
C MET A 72 -25.73 -16.13 0.02
N HIS A 73 -25.16 -17.14 0.68
CA HIS A 73 -25.28 -18.53 0.26
C HIS A 73 -26.73 -19.02 0.23
N LEU A 74 -27.49 -18.73 1.28
CA LEU A 74 -28.92 -19.05 1.36
C LEU A 74 -29.71 -18.35 0.25
N LEU A 75 -29.38 -17.09 -0.04
CA LEU A 75 -29.99 -16.34 -1.14
C LEU A 75 -29.69 -16.99 -2.50
N VAL A 76 -28.45 -17.43 -2.72
CA VAL A 76 -28.05 -18.12 -3.96
C VAL A 76 -28.82 -19.43 -4.14
N ILE A 77 -29.01 -20.21 -3.07
CA ILE A 77 -29.82 -21.45 -3.11
C ILE A 77 -31.26 -21.12 -3.48
N ASN A 78 -31.89 -20.16 -2.78
CA ASN A 78 -33.28 -19.78 -3.04
C ASN A 78 -33.48 -19.26 -4.48
N MET A 79 -32.53 -18.47 -4.99
CA MET A 79 -32.57 -18.01 -6.39
C MET A 79 -32.49 -19.18 -7.38
N LYS A 80 -31.62 -20.17 -7.13
CA LYS A 80 -31.51 -21.36 -7.99
C LYS A 80 -32.78 -22.18 -8.00
N GLU A 81 -33.43 -22.37 -6.84
CA GLU A 81 -34.71 -23.08 -6.73
C GLU A 81 -35.83 -22.37 -7.52
N ARG A 82 -35.92 -21.05 -7.38
CA ARG A 82 -36.89 -20.24 -8.12
C ARG A 82 -36.64 -20.30 -9.62
N LEU A 83 -35.40 -20.19 -10.08
CA LEU A 83 -35.04 -20.32 -11.49
C LEU A 83 -35.36 -21.71 -12.03
N ALA A 84 -35.13 -22.76 -11.23
CA ALA A 84 -35.45 -24.13 -11.61
C ALA A 84 -36.96 -24.34 -11.84
N ALA A 85 -37.82 -23.64 -11.09
CA ALA A 85 -39.27 -23.66 -11.30
C ALA A 85 -39.68 -23.04 -12.65
N PHE A 86 -38.89 -22.11 -13.20
CA PHE A 86 -39.05 -21.56 -14.55
C PHE A 86 -38.35 -22.40 -15.64
N GLY A 87 -37.83 -23.59 -15.30
CA GLY A 87 -37.09 -24.42 -16.24
C GLY A 87 -35.66 -23.94 -16.52
N ILE A 88 -35.20 -22.88 -15.85
CA ILE A 88 -33.83 -22.36 -15.97
C ILE A 88 -32.93 -23.15 -15.02
N LYS A 89 -32.25 -24.17 -15.56
CA LYS A 89 -31.34 -25.04 -14.79
C LYS A 89 -29.93 -24.94 -15.36
N LYS A 90 -28.93 -25.07 -14.48
CA LYS A 90 -27.53 -25.21 -14.89
C LYS A 90 -27.42 -26.49 -15.71
N ASN A 91 -26.97 -26.38 -16.97
CA ASN A 91 -26.70 -27.56 -17.79
C ASN A 91 -25.38 -28.20 -17.32
N PRO A 92 -25.39 -29.43 -16.76
CA PRO A 92 -24.18 -30.07 -16.26
C PRO A 92 -23.23 -30.49 -17.40
N THR A 93 -23.77 -30.66 -18.61
CA THR A 93 -23.04 -31.10 -19.81
C THR A 93 -22.39 -29.93 -20.53
N TYR A 94 -22.90 -28.71 -20.34
CA TYR A 94 -22.26 -27.49 -20.84
C TYR A 94 -21.08 -27.14 -19.94
N ARG A 95 -19.98 -27.88 -20.09
CA ARG A 95 -18.66 -27.33 -19.81
C ARG A 95 -18.47 -26.26 -20.88
N ILE A 96 -18.52 -24.98 -20.50
CA ILE A 96 -17.81 -23.94 -21.24
C ILE A 96 -16.46 -24.57 -21.52
N ILE A 97 -16.16 -24.86 -22.79
CA ILE A 97 -14.90 -25.47 -23.21
C ILE A 97 -13.84 -24.74 -22.42
N SER A 98 -13.07 -25.43 -21.57
CA SER A 98 -12.23 -24.73 -20.58
C SER A 98 -11.12 -23.88 -21.23
N SER A 99 -11.06 -23.88 -22.56
CA SER A 99 -10.26 -23.01 -23.42
C SER A 99 -10.96 -21.74 -23.91
N SER A 100 -12.24 -21.49 -23.57
CA SER A 100 -12.85 -20.16 -23.64
C SER A 100 -12.09 -19.32 -22.61
N LEU A 101 -11.10 -18.62 -23.16
CA LEU A 101 -10.06 -17.83 -22.53
C LEU A 101 -10.71 -16.98 -21.42
N ASP A 102 -10.18 -16.98 -20.19
CA ASP A 102 -10.88 -16.44 -19.00
C ASP A 102 -11.37 -14.99 -19.14
N TRP A 103 -10.81 -14.23 -20.09
CA TRP A 103 -11.32 -12.91 -20.47
C TRP A 103 -12.75 -12.93 -21.04
N GLU A 104 -13.16 -13.96 -21.80
CA GLU A 104 -14.51 -14.04 -22.38
C GLU A 104 -15.57 -14.14 -21.29
N LYS A 105 -15.30 -14.98 -20.28
CA LYS A 105 -16.13 -15.09 -19.09
C LYS A 105 -16.18 -13.76 -18.32
N ALA A 106 -15.02 -13.10 -18.16
CA ALA A 106 -14.94 -11.82 -17.49
C ALA A 106 -15.74 -10.72 -18.21
N VAL A 107 -15.64 -10.64 -19.55
CA VAL A 107 -16.39 -9.69 -20.37
C VAL A 107 -17.88 -9.99 -20.31
N THR A 108 -18.28 -11.26 -20.47
CA THR A 108 -19.69 -11.67 -20.40
C THR A 108 -20.29 -11.30 -19.05
N LEU A 109 -19.57 -11.56 -17.95
CA LEU A 109 -20.01 -11.21 -16.61
C LEU A 109 -20.17 -9.68 -16.44
N LYS A 110 -19.24 -8.89 -16.97
CA LYS A 110 -19.34 -7.42 -16.97
C LYS A 110 -20.55 -6.91 -17.76
N ILE A 111 -20.88 -7.54 -18.89
CA ILE A 111 -22.08 -7.21 -19.69
C ILE A 111 -23.34 -7.51 -18.88
N ILE A 112 -23.44 -8.70 -18.26
CA ILE A 112 -24.60 -9.08 -17.43
C ILE A 112 -24.78 -8.11 -16.26
N ILE A 113 -23.69 -7.77 -15.56
CA ILE A 113 -23.71 -6.80 -14.46
C ILE A 113 -24.18 -5.42 -14.95
N SER A 114 -23.68 -4.97 -16.11
CA SER A 114 -24.06 -3.67 -16.68
C SER A 114 -25.54 -3.64 -17.06
N GLY A 115 -26.07 -4.73 -17.62
CA GLY A 115 -27.49 -4.88 -17.91
C GLY A 115 -28.37 -4.87 -16.67
N ALA A 116 -27.92 -5.50 -15.58
CA ALA A 116 -28.64 -5.53 -14.31
C ALA A 116 -28.64 -4.18 -13.57
N LEU A 117 -27.57 -3.39 -13.71
CA LEU A 117 -27.43 -2.09 -13.05
C LEU A 117 -27.93 -0.91 -13.90
N TYR A 118 -28.28 -1.12 -15.17
CA TYR A 118 -28.80 -0.06 -16.04
C TYR A 118 -30.05 0.61 -15.43
N PRO A 119 -30.20 1.94 -15.48
CA PRO A 119 -29.34 2.95 -16.10
C PRO A 119 -28.29 3.57 -15.13
N ASN A 120 -27.94 2.91 -14.03
CA ASN A 120 -27.00 3.45 -13.04
C ASN A 120 -25.55 3.34 -13.53
N TYR A 121 -25.14 4.26 -14.39
CA TYR A 121 -23.76 4.37 -14.86
C TYR A 121 -23.16 5.74 -14.51
N PHE A 122 -21.85 5.73 -14.29
CA PHE A 122 -21.05 6.94 -14.16
C PHE A 122 -20.08 7.00 -15.31
N THR A 123 -20.10 8.09 -16.07
CA THR A 123 -19.02 8.38 -16.99
C THR A 123 -17.87 8.97 -16.17
N ARG A 124 -16.78 8.23 -16.00
CA ARG A 124 -15.53 8.84 -15.55
C ARG A 124 -15.23 9.94 -16.55
N SER A 125 -15.16 11.21 -16.11
CA SER A 125 -14.75 12.33 -16.97
C SER A 125 -13.49 11.88 -17.67
N ARG A 126 -13.64 11.57 -18.96
CA ARG A 126 -12.60 10.98 -19.77
C ARG A 126 -11.34 11.83 -19.56
N ILE A 127 -10.22 11.18 -19.25
CA ILE A 127 -8.88 11.75 -19.45
C ILE A 127 -8.72 11.81 -20.98
N THR A 128 -9.54 12.64 -21.62
CA THR A 128 -9.57 12.97 -23.05
C THR A 128 -9.65 14.48 -23.18
N ARG A 129 -9.17 15.13 -22.13
CA ARG A 129 -8.80 16.53 -22.07
C ARG A 129 -7.28 16.49 -21.99
N PRO A 130 -6.55 16.52 -23.11
CA PRO A 130 -5.09 16.54 -23.08
C PRO A 130 -4.55 17.64 -22.14
N GLU A 131 -5.31 18.72 -21.94
CA GLU A 131 -5.06 19.76 -20.95
C GLU A 131 -5.05 19.26 -19.49
N LYS A 132 -5.93 18.32 -19.11
CA LYS A 132 -5.93 17.74 -17.75
C LYS A 132 -4.78 16.77 -17.56
N GLU A 133 -4.47 15.96 -18.57
CA GLU A 133 -3.32 15.06 -18.55
C GLU A 133 -2.02 15.86 -18.44
N ARG A 134 -1.86 16.90 -19.25
CA ARG A 134 -0.74 17.84 -19.17
C ARG A 134 -0.64 18.51 -17.81
N SER A 135 -1.78 18.89 -17.21
CA SER A 135 -1.81 19.44 -15.85
C SER A 135 -1.36 18.44 -14.78
N ILE A 136 -1.67 17.15 -14.94
CA ILE A 136 -1.23 16.09 -14.01
C ILE A 136 0.29 15.94 -14.10
N TYR A 137 0.83 15.77 -15.31
CA TYR A 137 2.28 15.67 -15.52
C TYR A 137 3.03 16.93 -15.08
N HIS A 138 2.44 18.11 -15.28
CA HIS A 138 3.00 19.35 -14.76
C HIS A 138 2.99 19.39 -13.22
N THR A 139 1.93 18.91 -12.59
CA THR A 139 1.83 18.85 -11.12
C THR A 139 2.87 17.89 -10.53
N LEU A 140 3.09 16.77 -11.22
CA LEU A 140 4.06 15.73 -10.90
C LEU A 140 5.46 15.99 -11.47
N CYS A 141 5.74 17.19 -11.98
CA CYS A 141 7.07 17.56 -12.50
C CYS A 141 7.66 16.57 -13.53
N GLY A 142 6.81 15.93 -14.34
CA GLY A 142 7.21 14.95 -15.35
C GLY A 142 7.27 13.51 -14.88
N HIS A 143 7.03 13.23 -13.59
CA HIS A 143 6.89 11.87 -13.07
C HIS A 143 5.58 11.20 -13.56
N ASP A 144 5.59 9.87 -13.66
CA ASP A 144 4.47 9.08 -14.17
C ASP A 144 3.37 8.93 -13.09
N PRO A 145 2.12 9.38 -13.34
CA PRO A 145 1.04 9.23 -12.36
C PRO A 145 0.66 7.78 -12.04
N CYS A 146 1.10 6.81 -12.84
CA CYS A 146 0.83 5.40 -12.62
C CYS A 146 1.72 4.75 -11.56
N ASP A 147 2.90 5.30 -11.27
CA ASP A 147 3.85 4.77 -10.30
C ASP A 147 4.26 5.80 -9.22
N THR A 148 3.79 7.04 -9.33
CA THR A 148 4.22 8.13 -8.46
C THR A 148 3.10 8.67 -7.59
N VAL A 149 3.38 8.88 -6.31
CA VAL A 149 2.55 9.66 -5.39
C VAL A 149 3.28 10.91 -4.90
N MET A 150 2.54 12.01 -4.75
CA MET A 150 3.09 13.31 -4.31
C MET A 150 2.67 13.60 -2.88
N PHE A 151 3.64 13.92 -2.03
CA PHE A 151 3.42 14.60 -0.76
C PHE A 151 3.60 16.11 -0.94
N SER A 152 2.79 16.87 -0.21
CA SER A 152 2.79 18.34 -0.24
C SER A 152 3.08 18.87 1.16
N ASN A 153 3.41 20.16 1.24
CA ASN A 153 3.70 20.89 2.48
C ASN A 153 4.96 20.40 3.20
N PHE A 154 5.99 20.01 2.44
CA PHE A 154 7.31 19.77 2.99
C PHE A 154 8.11 21.08 3.04
N GLU A 155 8.51 21.57 4.22
CA GLU A 155 9.18 22.87 4.28
C GLU A 155 10.57 22.85 3.62
N VAL A 156 10.79 23.77 2.68
CA VAL A 156 12.02 23.89 1.86
C VAL A 156 13.28 24.21 2.68
N ARG A 157 13.11 24.73 3.90
CA ARG A 157 14.23 25.13 4.77
C ARG A 157 14.92 23.94 5.45
N HIS A 158 14.28 22.77 5.45
CA HIS A 158 14.85 21.58 6.06
C HIS A 158 15.74 20.81 5.09
N ILE A 159 16.76 20.16 5.63
CA ILE A 159 17.60 19.22 4.87
C ILE A 159 16.75 17.98 4.55
N SER A 160 16.22 17.96 3.34
CA SER A 160 15.18 17.03 2.90
C SER A 160 15.64 15.56 2.90
N GLU A 161 16.90 15.35 2.52
CA GLU A 161 17.53 14.05 2.29
C GLU A 161 17.63 13.21 3.57
N LEU A 162 17.71 13.88 4.74
CA LEU A 162 17.73 13.22 6.05
C LEU A 162 16.42 12.46 6.34
N TYR A 163 15.31 12.91 5.77
CA TYR A 163 14.00 12.31 6.03
C TYR A 163 13.64 11.21 5.05
N THR A 164 14.48 10.93 4.05
CA THR A 164 14.28 9.84 3.08
C THR A 164 13.97 8.52 3.79
N GLY A 165 14.77 8.15 4.79
CA GLY A 165 14.55 6.95 5.58
C GLY A 165 13.19 6.97 6.26
N ARG A 166 12.86 8.07 6.94
CA ARG A 166 11.59 8.21 7.66
C ARG A 166 10.37 8.17 6.75
N ILE A 167 10.46 8.75 5.55
CA ILE A 167 9.41 8.69 4.53
C ILE A 167 9.18 7.25 4.07
N LYS A 168 10.27 6.50 3.80
CA LYS A 168 10.17 5.08 3.45
C LYS A 168 9.50 4.26 4.56
N GLU A 169 9.76 4.59 5.83
CA GLU A 169 9.12 3.90 6.95
C GLU A 169 7.60 4.07 7.01
N LEU A 170 7.05 5.16 6.47
CA LEU A 170 5.60 5.38 6.44
C LEU A 170 4.86 4.30 5.66
N PHE A 171 5.56 3.62 4.74
CA PHE A 171 4.98 2.57 3.91
C PHE A 171 5.18 1.16 4.49
N LYS A 172 5.87 1.00 5.62
CA LYS A 172 5.98 -0.31 6.30
C LYS A 172 4.60 -0.85 6.68
N ASP A 173 3.69 0.02 7.10
CA ASP A 173 2.31 -0.35 7.48
C ASP A 173 1.49 -0.92 6.31
N VAL A 174 1.87 -0.65 5.06
CA VAL A 174 1.20 -1.18 3.85
C VAL A 174 1.95 -2.33 3.19
N ASP A 175 2.99 -2.85 3.85
CA ASP A 175 3.81 -3.94 3.31
C ASP A 175 4.38 -3.56 1.93
N ILE A 176 5.03 -2.39 1.89
CA ILE A 176 5.84 -1.96 0.75
C ILE A 176 7.29 -1.92 1.24
N GLU A 177 8.15 -2.67 0.55
CA GLU A 177 9.56 -2.77 0.89
C GLU A 177 10.27 -1.42 0.65
N PRO A 178 11.05 -0.90 1.62
CA PRO A 178 11.76 0.38 1.49
C PRO A 178 12.72 0.47 0.28
N GLU A 179 13.18 -0.67 -0.22
CA GLU A 179 14.07 -0.79 -1.38
C GLU A 179 13.36 -0.40 -2.67
N LYS A 180 12.04 -0.64 -2.75
CA LYS A 180 11.20 -0.38 -3.93
C LYS A 180 10.67 1.05 -4.00
N ILE A 181 11.11 1.91 -3.09
CA ILE A 181 10.62 3.28 -2.93
C ILE A 181 11.75 4.25 -3.28
N GLY A 182 11.62 4.92 -4.41
CA GLY A 182 12.40 6.10 -4.77
C GLY A 182 11.78 7.36 -4.15
N VAL A 183 12.57 8.16 -3.44
CA VAL A 183 12.11 9.44 -2.88
C VAL A 183 12.87 10.56 -3.55
N HIS A 184 12.14 11.45 -4.21
CA HIS A 184 12.69 12.59 -4.95
C HIS A 184 12.13 13.89 -4.37
N PHE A 185 13.02 14.76 -3.92
CA PHE A 185 12.68 16.08 -3.42
C PHE A 185 12.81 17.10 -4.55
N GLN A 186 11.76 17.91 -4.76
CA GLN A 186 11.79 18.95 -5.76
C GLN A 186 12.54 20.17 -5.21
N SER A 187 13.68 20.51 -5.82
CA SER A 187 14.45 21.72 -5.49
C SER A 187 13.56 22.97 -5.46
N GLY A 188 13.60 23.70 -4.34
CA GLY A 188 12.87 24.95 -4.16
C GLY A 188 11.35 24.82 -4.06
N SER A 189 10.79 23.61 -3.87
CA SER A 189 9.35 23.38 -3.75
C SER A 189 9.02 22.53 -2.53
N GLU A 190 7.80 22.67 -2.03
CA GLU A 190 7.29 21.90 -0.88
C GLU A 190 6.80 20.50 -1.26
N LYS A 191 7.26 19.98 -2.41
CA LYS A 191 6.79 18.74 -3.02
C LYS A 191 7.83 17.66 -2.86
N VAL A 192 7.35 16.49 -2.42
CA VAL A 192 8.14 15.26 -2.39
C VAL A 192 7.43 14.23 -3.25
N PHE A 193 8.15 13.68 -4.21
CA PHE A 193 7.66 12.64 -5.10
C PHE A 193 8.17 11.29 -4.62
N ILE A 194 7.27 10.33 -4.57
CA ILE A 194 7.54 8.97 -4.14
C ILE A 194 7.22 8.09 -5.33
N VAL A 195 8.26 7.53 -5.93
CA VAL A 195 8.20 6.71 -7.13
C VAL A 195 8.35 5.26 -6.71
N PHE A 196 7.40 4.43 -7.11
CA PHE A 196 7.50 2.99 -6.88
C PHE A 196 8.26 2.35 -8.05
N GLU A 197 9.40 1.77 -7.75
CA GLU A 197 10.32 1.20 -8.76
C GLU A 197 9.91 -0.20 -9.21
N ASP A 198 8.87 -0.77 -8.59
CA ASP A 198 8.40 -2.14 -8.81
C ASP A 198 7.40 -2.24 -9.99
N ARG A 199 7.80 -1.66 -11.12
CA ARG A 199 7.19 -2.00 -12.40
C ARG A 199 7.55 -3.45 -12.72
N ILE A 200 6.81 -4.41 -12.20
CA ILE A 200 6.82 -5.79 -12.69
C ILE A 200 6.21 -5.77 -14.11
N ILE A 201 6.99 -5.30 -15.08
CA ILE A 201 6.71 -5.43 -16.50
C ILE A 201 7.21 -6.82 -16.88
N GLY A 202 6.33 -7.81 -16.75
CA GLY A 202 6.58 -9.19 -17.15
C GLY A 202 7.45 -9.96 -16.16
N GLY A 203 6.83 -10.79 -15.33
CA GLY A 203 7.56 -11.67 -14.43
C GLY A 203 6.65 -12.68 -13.72
N ASN A 204 6.52 -13.85 -14.36
CA ASN A 204 6.01 -15.15 -13.90
C ASN A 204 4.69 -15.16 -13.13
N ASP A 205 3.78 -16.03 -13.60
CA ASP A 205 2.53 -16.45 -12.93
C ASP A 205 2.81 -17.12 -11.56
N ASN A 206 3.35 -16.36 -10.61
CA ASN A 206 3.27 -16.69 -9.20
C ASN A 206 1.91 -16.20 -8.71
N ASP A 207 1.09 -17.12 -8.24
CA ASP A 207 -0.32 -17.00 -7.83
C ASP A 207 -0.59 -15.96 -6.72
N ASP A 208 0.46 -15.31 -6.21
CA ASP A 208 0.40 -14.31 -5.13
C ASP A 208 0.59 -12.86 -5.58
N GLN A 209 0.84 -12.57 -6.87
CA GLN A 209 0.90 -11.19 -7.35
C GLN A 209 -0.50 -10.58 -7.48
N ILE A 210 -0.74 -9.47 -6.76
CA ILE A 210 -2.00 -8.74 -6.81
C ILE A 210 -2.13 -8.02 -8.15
N LYS A 211 -3.12 -8.40 -8.95
CA LYS A 211 -3.42 -7.73 -10.23
C LYS A 211 -4.34 -6.54 -10.00
N VAL A 212 -4.03 -5.40 -10.62
CA VAL A 212 -4.84 -4.18 -10.59
C VAL A 212 -5.21 -3.72 -12.00
N PRO A 213 -6.32 -2.99 -12.18
CA PRO A 213 -6.76 -2.57 -13.51
C PRO A 213 -5.83 -1.52 -14.11
N GLY A 214 -5.45 -1.72 -15.37
CA GLY A 214 -4.67 -0.75 -16.14
C GLY A 214 -3.17 -0.80 -15.84
N LEU A 215 -2.50 0.36 -15.97
CA LEU A 215 -1.05 0.49 -15.83
C LEU A 215 -0.60 1.02 -14.45
N VAL A 216 -1.55 1.25 -13.54
CA VAL A 216 -1.28 1.84 -12.23
C VAL A 216 -0.70 0.77 -11.31
N ASP A 217 0.40 1.07 -10.64
CA ASP A 217 1.06 0.20 -9.67
C ASP A 217 0.15 -0.06 -8.45
N VAL A 218 0.18 -1.29 -7.93
CA VAL A 218 -0.54 -1.70 -6.70
C VAL A 218 -0.15 -0.82 -5.51
N ASN A 219 1.11 -0.43 -5.43
CA ASN A 219 1.67 0.41 -4.37
C ASN A 219 1.06 1.81 -4.38
N VAL A 220 0.66 2.33 -5.54
CA VAL A 220 -0.11 3.59 -5.64
C VAL A 220 -1.49 3.42 -4.99
N TYR A 221 -2.18 2.29 -5.21
CA TYR A 221 -3.45 2.02 -4.54
C TYR A 221 -3.30 1.92 -3.02
N LYS A 222 -2.25 1.23 -2.55
CA LYS A 222 -1.91 1.12 -1.12
C LYS A 222 -1.64 2.52 -0.51
N ALA A 223 -0.85 3.35 -1.19
CA ALA A 223 -0.53 4.71 -0.75
C ALA A 223 -1.77 5.63 -0.73
N LEU A 224 -2.64 5.55 -1.74
CA LEU A 224 -3.89 6.31 -1.76
C LEU A 224 -4.86 5.84 -0.67
N ARG A 225 -4.85 4.54 -0.34
CA ARG A 225 -5.63 4.01 0.78
C ARG A 225 -5.14 4.56 2.11
N LEU A 226 -3.83 4.67 2.32
CA LEU A 226 -3.26 5.35 3.51
C LEU A 226 -3.80 6.77 3.65
N ARG A 227 -3.84 7.53 2.55
CA ARG A 227 -4.41 8.89 2.54
C ARG A 227 -5.89 8.91 2.92
N SER A 228 -6.69 7.99 2.36
CA SER A 228 -8.13 7.90 2.64
C SER A 228 -8.43 7.57 4.10
N LEU A 229 -7.52 6.88 4.80
CA LEU A 229 -7.65 6.59 6.23
C LEU A 229 -7.24 7.77 7.13
N SER A 230 -6.98 8.95 6.54
CA SER A 230 -6.57 10.17 7.23
C SER A 230 -5.39 9.95 8.16
N ILE A 231 -4.45 9.10 7.74
CA ILE A 231 -3.23 8.86 8.52
C ILE A 231 -2.37 10.11 8.37
N CYS A 232 -2.47 10.99 9.37
CA CYS A 232 -1.56 12.12 9.51
C CYS A 232 -0.20 11.55 9.93
N HIS A 233 0.64 11.27 8.94
CA HIS A 233 2.03 10.95 9.20
C HIS A 233 2.73 12.24 9.59
N GLN A 234 3.10 12.35 10.86
CA GLN A 234 3.93 13.42 11.34
C GLN A 234 5.39 12.99 11.21
N ILE A 235 6.12 13.69 10.36
CA ILE A 235 7.58 13.59 10.31
C ILE A 235 8.08 14.69 11.23
N ASN A 236 8.74 14.30 12.33
CA ASN A 236 9.40 15.26 13.19
C ASN A 236 10.62 15.79 12.44
N VAL A 237 10.53 17.05 12.04
CA VAL A 237 11.60 17.75 11.33
C VAL A 237 12.46 18.53 12.31
N MET A 238 13.75 18.56 12.03
CA MET A 238 14.77 19.36 12.67
C MET A 238 14.45 20.85 12.53
N ASN A 239 14.79 21.67 13.53
CA ASN A 239 14.55 23.10 13.46
C ASN A 239 15.42 23.77 12.37
N SER A 240 14.87 24.80 11.71
CA SER A 240 15.57 25.55 10.64
C SER A 240 16.96 26.10 11.06
N LYS A 241 17.19 26.34 12.36
CA LYS A 241 18.44 26.88 12.89
C LYS A 241 19.64 25.93 12.77
N GLU A 242 19.38 24.64 12.67
CA GLU A 242 20.43 23.61 12.63
C GLU A 242 21.04 23.48 11.23
N GLY A 243 20.27 23.80 10.18
CA GLY A 243 20.79 23.98 8.81
C GLY A 243 21.73 25.18 8.71
N GLU A 244 21.34 26.32 9.27
CA GLU A 244 22.19 27.52 9.36
C GLU A 244 23.48 27.25 10.16
N TYR A 245 23.38 26.44 11.21
CA TYR A 245 24.54 25.97 11.97
C TYR A 245 25.49 25.15 11.08
N ALA A 246 24.97 24.19 10.29
CA ALA A 246 25.81 23.38 9.42
C ALA A 246 26.60 24.22 8.40
N GLU A 247 25.98 25.26 7.84
CA GLU A 247 26.64 26.21 6.93
C GLU A 247 27.69 27.05 7.64
N LYS A 248 27.36 27.60 8.81
CA LYS A 248 28.29 28.43 9.61
C LYS A 248 29.58 27.70 9.98
N TYR A 249 29.49 26.40 10.28
CA TYR A 249 30.65 25.58 10.66
C TYR A 249 31.31 24.89 9.45
N GLY A 250 30.81 25.14 8.23
CA GLY A 250 31.35 24.61 6.99
C GLY A 250 31.29 23.08 6.88
N LEU A 251 30.25 22.49 7.47
CA LEU A 251 29.97 21.04 7.39
C LEU A 251 29.31 20.67 6.05
N GLY A 252 28.72 21.66 5.38
CA GLY A 252 28.13 21.55 4.05
C GLY A 252 27.51 22.88 3.64
N THR A 253 26.97 22.93 2.43
CA THR A 253 26.28 24.11 1.89
C THR A 253 24.93 23.70 1.34
N MET A 254 23.87 24.46 1.61
CA MET A 254 22.60 24.28 0.92
C MET A 254 22.71 24.87 -0.49
N CYS A 255 22.61 24.03 -1.52
CA CYS A 255 22.51 24.45 -2.90
C CYS A 255 21.17 24.01 -3.47
N ASP A 256 20.34 24.95 -3.93
CA ASP A 256 19.05 24.65 -4.58
C ASP A 256 18.11 23.76 -3.75
N GLY A 257 18.13 23.93 -2.41
CA GLY A 257 17.33 23.13 -1.48
C GLY A 257 17.88 21.73 -1.18
N MET A 258 19.05 21.39 -1.73
CA MET A 258 19.77 20.14 -1.45
C MET A 258 20.99 20.43 -0.56
N PHE A 259 21.17 19.63 0.49
CA PHE A 259 22.35 19.78 1.34
C PHE A 259 23.53 19.02 0.72
N LYS A 260 24.54 19.77 0.28
CA LYS A 260 25.81 19.18 -0.17
C LYS A 260 26.77 19.13 1.02
N PRO A 261 27.05 17.96 1.61
CA PRO A 261 28.07 17.88 2.64
C PRO A 261 29.40 18.31 2.04
N SER A 262 30.19 19.07 2.80
CA SER A 262 31.56 19.35 2.40
C SER A 262 32.35 18.06 2.54
N ASP A 263 33.09 17.67 1.50
CA ASP A 263 34.03 16.53 1.52
C ASP A 263 35.19 16.82 2.48
N ARG A 264 34.90 16.85 3.79
CA ARG A 264 35.91 16.75 4.82
C ARG A 264 36.19 15.28 4.96
N HIS A 265 37.30 14.84 4.37
CA HIS A 265 37.88 13.54 4.69
C HIS A 265 38.25 13.55 6.18
N ILE A 266 37.35 13.07 7.04
CA ILE A 266 37.62 12.94 8.47
C ILE A 266 38.58 11.77 8.62
N GLN A 267 39.88 12.06 8.73
CA GLN A 267 40.85 11.04 9.15
C GLN A 267 40.43 10.53 10.53
N ASN A 268 40.21 9.21 10.63
CA ASN A 268 39.83 8.50 11.85
C ASN A 268 38.44 8.87 12.40
N VAL A 269 37.38 8.57 11.64
CA VAL A 269 35.97 8.69 12.07
C VAL A 269 35.71 8.05 13.43
N GLU A 270 36.40 6.97 13.75
CA GLU A 270 36.31 6.24 15.04
C GLU A 270 36.79 7.07 16.25
N LEU A 271 37.63 8.08 16.04
CA LEU A 271 38.15 8.96 17.09
C LEU A 271 37.28 10.21 17.33
N VAL A 272 36.31 10.51 16.46
CA VAL A 272 35.45 11.73 16.58
C VAL A 272 34.47 11.63 17.75
N VAL A 273 34.08 10.41 18.12
CA VAL A 273 33.21 10.15 19.28
C VAL A 273 34.00 10.23 20.59
N LEU A 274 35.34 10.20 20.52
CA LEU A 274 36.20 10.26 21.68
C LEU A 274 36.60 11.71 21.95
N PRO A 275 36.43 12.19 23.19
CA PRO A 275 36.92 13.50 23.56
C PRO A 275 38.44 13.56 23.38
N SER A 276 38.94 14.75 23.01
CA SER A 276 40.38 14.97 22.89
C SER A 276 41.10 14.62 24.19
N VAL A 277 42.26 13.97 24.10
CA VAL A 277 43.09 13.57 25.25
C VAL A 277 43.52 14.78 26.11
N PHE A 278 43.44 15.99 25.56
CA PHE A 278 43.78 17.24 26.23
C PHE A 278 42.58 17.89 26.94
N GLN A 279 41.37 17.37 26.75
CA GLN A 279 40.14 17.96 27.25
C GLN A 279 39.82 17.38 28.65
N LYS A 280 40.21 18.11 29.70
CA LYS A 280 40.08 17.66 31.10
C LYS A 280 38.63 17.46 31.55
N ASN A 281 37.69 18.22 30.99
CA ASN A 281 36.29 18.22 31.38
C ASN A 281 35.40 18.16 30.14
N ILE A 282 34.40 17.28 30.15
CA ILE A 282 33.37 17.19 29.12
C ILE A 282 32.02 17.32 29.81
N THR A 283 31.18 18.20 29.30
CA THR A 283 29.80 18.39 29.76
C THR A 283 28.89 17.85 28.67
N GLY A 284 28.04 16.88 29.02
CA GLY A 284 27.10 16.26 28.10
C GLY A 284 25.72 16.14 28.72
N TYR A 285 24.69 16.13 27.88
CA TYR A 285 23.31 15.91 28.28
C TYR A 285 22.92 14.48 27.93
N ILE A 286 22.43 13.73 28.91
CA ILE A 286 21.92 12.38 28.68
C ILE A 286 20.51 12.52 28.11
N THR A 287 20.37 12.30 26.80
CA THR A 287 19.08 12.45 26.11
C THR A 287 18.20 11.21 26.23
N HIS A 288 18.78 10.02 26.45
CA HIS A 288 18.04 8.77 26.53
C HIS A 288 18.83 7.71 27.31
N ILE A 289 18.19 7.05 28.29
CA ILE A 289 18.75 5.90 29.04
C ILE A 289 17.86 4.69 28.77
N GLN A 290 18.42 3.62 28.21
CA GLN A 290 17.71 2.36 28.02
C GLN A 290 18.37 1.24 28.81
N LEU A 291 17.66 0.72 29.82
CA LEU A 291 18.11 -0.42 30.62
C LEU A 291 17.84 -1.72 29.85
N LYS A 292 18.90 -2.38 29.37
CA LYS A 292 18.80 -3.74 28.83
C LYS A 292 18.78 -4.73 29.98
N LYS A 293 17.66 -5.45 30.14
CA LYS A 293 17.54 -6.57 31.10
C LYS A 293 18.41 -7.72 30.61
N ALA A 294 19.41 -8.12 31.39
CA ALA A 294 20.24 -9.29 31.09
C ALA A 294 19.34 -10.54 31.04
N ARG A 295 19.38 -11.28 29.92
CA ARG A 295 18.81 -12.63 29.87
C ARG A 295 19.68 -13.52 30.77
N THR A 296 19.14 -13.92 31.91
CA THR A 296 19.68 -15.03 32.69
C THR A 296 19.51 -16.30 31.87
N SER A 297 20.59 -16.74 31.22
CA SER A 297 20.72 -18.09 30.71
C SER A 297 20.63 -19.05 31.90
N ARG A 298 19.52 -19.78 32.01
CA ARG A 298 19.45 -20.97 32.85
C ARG A 298 20.44 -21.98 32.27
N LEU A 299 21.47 -22.31 33.05
CA LEU A 299 22.22 -23.53 32.88
C LEU A 299 21.33 -24.69 33.35
N THR A 300 21.41 -25.77 32.58
CA THR A 300 20.78 -27.10 32.75
C THR A 300 20.71 -27.58 34.19
#